data_AF-A0A1V2MBZ4-F1
#
_entry.id   AF-A0A1V2MBZ4-F1
#
_cell.length_a   1.000
_cell.length_b   1.000
_cell.length_c   1.000
_cell.angle_alpha   90.00
_cell.angle_beta   90.00
_cell.angle_gamma   90.00
#
_symmetry.space_group_name_H-M   'P 1'
#
loop_
_entity.id
_entity.type
_entity.pdbx_description
1 polymer ?
#
loop_
_entity_poly.entity_id
_entity_poly.type
_entity_poly.pdbx_seq_one_letter_code
_entity_poly.pdbx_strand_id
1 'polypeptide(L)'
;LGDGDDATTFEDLGFKDGDRIFIDTGGPKPQVLEISHGPDKGDYDNKITTVQDLIDTMGETSVFNFDEETNSFTINKDAVKGIRILTEDMYADELFGPGNYTAEEKGQYSLDRLESMGITANIDSDGNTTYETNSVGTSNTYTYEGQKAKATYNGMEVESDTNVFKLDGITFVAKEVTGEDEYISVDKTIDDEELFKTVENFVNAYNTLIEELNGLVDAEYNSEYQPLLSEEKEGMSDSDLELWNDKIDNSLLRNDPQIEALLDSMRNTLMEVFPQNDSFKSLYDIGIETSTDYQENGKLILDEEKLKEAISKDAEGIKELFVGNSETGTDGYAEKMYDNVTDLLKGTDSSSSMFLFNDLDLEKAILDQQEEIDKAYDTMLAKEEIYQAQFLAMEMAIQQLNSQANLFTTA
;
A
#
# COMPACT_ATOMS: atom_id res chain seq x y z
N LEU A 1 -17.63 -26.45 1.53
CA LEU A 1 -16.49 -25.56 1.89
C LEU A 1 -15.29 -26.48 2.00
N GLY A 2 -14.26 -26.33 1.15
CA GLY A 2 -13.04 -27.16 1.23
C GLY A 2 -12.16 -26.75 2.41
N ASP A 3 -11.23 -27.62 2.81
CA ASP A 3 -10.15 -27.31 3.76
C ASP A 3 -8.81 -27.21 3.00
N GLY A 4 -7.85 -26.43 3.53
CA GLY A 4 -6.54 -26.21 2.92
C GLY A 4 -6.59 -25.35 1.64
N ASP A 5 -5.76 -25.70 0.63
CA ASP A 5 -5.61 -24.93 -0.62
C ASP A 5 -6.90 -24.85 -1.47
N ASP A 6 -7.91 -25.68 -1.16
CA ASP A 6 -9.22 -25.72 -1.84
C ASP A 6 -10.33 -24.98 -1.07
N ALA A 7 -9.96 -24.23 -0.01
CA ALA A 7 -10.91 -23.44 0.76
C ALA A 7 -11.54 -22.33 -0.08
N THR A 8 -12.86 -22.16 0.05
CA THR A 8 -13.59 -21.06 -0.61
C THR A 8 -13.18 -19.74 0.04
N THR A 9 -12.51 -18.87 -0.72
CA THR A 9 -12.13 -17.53 -0.25
C THR A 9 -13.33 -16.59 -0.35
N PHE A 10 -13.29 -15.49 0.40
CA PHE A 10 -14.30 -14.44 0.23
C PHE A 10 -14.19 -13.75 -1.14
N GLU A 11 -12.99 -13.68 -1.72
CA GLU A 11 -12.77 -13.22 -3.10
C GLU A 11 -13.60 -14.05 -4.11
N ASP A 12 -13.61 -15.37 -3.95
CA ASP A 12 -14.38 -16.28 -4.81
C ASP A 12 -15.89 -16.00 -4.73
N LEU A 13 -16.36 -15.43 -3.62
CA LEU A 13 -17.75 -15.05 -3.38
C LEU A 13 -18.04 -13.59 -3.76
N GLY A 14 -17.09 -12.92 -4.41
CA GLY A 14 -17.22 -11.56 -4.93
C GLY A 14 -16.97 -10.45 -3.92
N PHE A 15 -16.44 -10.76 -2.74
CA PHE A 15 -16.00 -9.75 -1.78
C PHE A 15 -14.70 -9.10 -2.25
N LYS A 16 -14.50 -7.85 -1.87
CA LYS A 16 -13.27 -7.08 -2.14
C LYS A 16 -12.40 -6.98 -0.90
N ASP A 17 -11.12 -6.69 -1.09
CA ASP A 17 -10.22 -6.40 0.03
C ASP A 17 -10.74 -5.19 0.81
N GLY A 18 -10.68 -5.26 2.14
CA GLY A 18 -11.21 -4.21 3.00
C GLY A 18 -12.73 -4.21 3.18
N ASP A 19 -13.48 -5.10 2.51
CA ASP A 19 -14.90 -5.32 2.80
C ASP A 19 -15.09 -5.69 4.29
N ARG A 20 -16.20 -5.24 4.88
CA ARG A 20 -16.49 -5.43 6.31
C ARG A 20 -17.83 -6.10 6.52
N ILE A 21 -17.82 -7.19 7.28
CA ILE A 21 -19.01 -7.91 7.74
C ILE A 21 -19.32 -7.47 9.18
N PHE A 22 -20.44 -6.79 9.36
CA PHE A 22 -20.97 -6.39 10.66
C PHE A 22 -22.02 -7.40 11.11
N ILE A 23 -21.81 -8.02 12.27
CA ILE A 23 -22.71 -9.04 12.82
C ILE A 23 -23.20 -8.56 14.19
N ASP A 24 -24.48 -8.26 14.28
CA ASP A 24 -25.15 -7.91 15.52
C ASP A 24 -25.71 -9.19 16.16
N THR A 25 -25.23 -9.49 17.37
CA THR A 25 -25.68 -10.61 18.20
C THR A 25 -26.53 -10.15 19.40
N GLY A 26 -26.91 -8.87 19.45
CA GLY A 26 -27.61 -8.25 20.58
C GLY A 26 -26.68 -7.73 21.69
N GLY A 27 -25.37 -7.70 21.42
CA GLY A 27 -24.36 -7.10 22.28
C GLY A 27 -24.31 -5.57 22.20
N PRO A 28 -23.46 -4.90 23.00
CA PRO A 28 -23.36 -3.43 23.02
C PRO A 28 -22.77 -2.84 21.73
N LYS A 29 -22.05 -3.64 20.96
CA LYS A 29 -21.53 -3.29 19.63
C LYS A 29 -21.60 -4.52 18.72
N PRO A 30 -21.86 -4.35 17.41
CA PRO A 30 -21.74 -5.44 16.46
C PRO A 30 -20.28 -5.91 16.40
N GLN A 31 -20.09 -7.20 16.19
CA GLN A 31 -18.80 -7.75 15.81
C GLN A 31 -18.51 -7.32 14.37
N VAL A 32 -17.26 -6.96 14.10
CA VAL A 32 -16.84 -6.48 12.78
C VAL A 32 -15.68 -7.33 12.33
N LEU A 33 -15.84 -7.95 11.16
CA LEU A 33 -14.81 -8.75 10.51
C LEU A 33 -14.42 -8.06 9.21
N GLU A 34 -13.13 -8.02 8.92
CA GLU A 34 -12.56 -7.39 7.74
C GLU A 34 -12.03 -8.47 6.79
N ILE A 35 -12.41 -8.40 5.52
CA ILE A 35 -11.91 -9.31 4.48
C ILE A 35 -10.48 -8.90 4.12
N SER A 36 -9.56 -9.87 4.15
CA SER A 36 -8.17 -9.67 3.73
C SER A 36 -7.71 -10.75 2.77
N HIS A 37 -7.12 -10.34 1.65
CA HIS A 37 -6.63 -11.21 0.57
C HIS A 37 -5.17 -11.67 0.77
N GLY A 38 -4.50 -11.23 1.84
CA GLY A 38 -3.11 -11.59 2.16
C GLY A 38 -2.97 -12.51 3.39
N PRO A 39 -1.86 -13.24 3.54
CA PRO A 39 -1.57 -14.07 4.71
C PRO A 39 -1.27 -13.24 5.97
N ASP A 40 -1.17 -11.92 5.83
CA ASP A 40 -0.88 -10.97 6.91
C ASP A 40 -2.12 -10.78 7.78
N LYS A 41 -2.38 -11.78 8.62
CA LYS A 41 -3.08 -11.60 9.89
C LYS A 41 -2.14 -10.77 10.77
N GLY A 42 -2.09 -9.46 10.54
CA GLY A 42 -1.54 -8.52 11.53
C GLY A 42 -2.21 -8.75 12.89
N ASP A 43 -1.74 -8.09 13.95
CA ASP A 43 -2.09 -8.30 15.37
C ASP A 43 -3.60 -8.06 15.75
N TYR A 44 -4.52 -8.06 14.78
CA TYR A 44 -5.95 -7.85 14.92
C TYR A 44 -6.73 -9.14 14.63
N ASP A 45 -7.36 -9.72 15.65
CA ASP A 45 -8.16 -10.96 15.65
C ASP A 45 -9.41 -10.98 14.72
N ASN A 46 -9.62 -9.94 13.91
CA ASN A 46 -10.86 -9.71 13.17
C ASN A 46 -10.71 -9.79 11.64
N LYS A 47 -9.52 -10.13 11.12
CA LYS A 47 -9.30 -10.31 9.68
C LYS A 47 -9.56 -11.75 9.24
N ILE A 48 -10.32 -11.93 8.16
CA ILE A 48 -10.71 -13.23 7.62
C ILE A 48 -10.45 -13.30 6.11
N THR A 49 -9.99 -14.45 5.62
CA THR A 49 -9.69 -14.66 4.19
C THR A 49 -10.63 -15.70 3.58
N THR A 50 -11.01 -16.70 4.39
CA THR A 50 -11.84 -17.83 3.97
C THR A 50 -13.15 -17.89 4.77
N VAL A 51 -14.15 -18.59 4.22
CA VAL A 51 -15.38 -18.87 4.97
C VAL A 51 -15.09 -19.71 6.24
N GLN A 52 -14.00 -20.49 6.24
CA GLN A 52 -13.57 -21.22 7.43
C GLN A 52 -13.05 -20.26 8.51
N ASP A 53 -12.26 -19.24 8.15
CA ASP A 53 -11.84 -18.20 9.11
C ASP A 53 -13.06 -17.50 9.73
N LEU A 54 -14.12 -17.23 8.96
CA LEU A 54 -15.36 -16.68 9.50
C LEU A 54 -15.96 -17.58 10.58
N ILE A 55 -16.06 -18.88 10.32
CA ILE A 55 -16.63 -19.86 11.26
C ILE A 55 -15.77 -19.95 12.52
N ASP A 56 -14.45 -20.03 12.35
CA ASP A 56 -13.50 -20.15 13.46
C ASP A 56 -13.54 -18.91 14.35
N THR A 57 -13.50 -17.70 13.76
CA THR A 57 -13.59 -16.44 14.51
C THR A 57 -14.95 -16.28 15.20
N MET A 58 -16.03 -16.79 14.59
CA MET A 58 -17.39 -16.71 15.13
C MET A 58 -17.75 -17.88 16.06
N GLY A 59 -16.86 -18.86 16.24
CA GLY A 59 -17.12 -20.13 16.91
C GLY A 59 -17.69 -19.99 18.34
N GLU A 60 -17.27 -18.96 19.08
CA GLU A 60 -17.79 -18.67 20.44
C GLU A 60 -19.25 -18.19 20.46
N THR A 61 -19.73 -17.59 19.37
CA THR A 61 -21.10 -17.07 19.25
C THR A 61 -22.06 -18.05 18.56
N SER A 62 -21.51 -19.07 17.89
CA SER A 62 -22.25 -20.08 17.11
C SER A 62 -23.23 -19.47 16.10
N VAL A 63 -22.94 -18.27 15.57
CA VAL A 63 -23.78 -17.58 14.58
C VAL A 63 -23.75 -18.32 13.24
N PHE A 64 -22.56 -18.66 12.75
CA PHE A 64 -22.36 -19.46 11.55
C PHE A 64 -21.88 -20.84 11.95
N ASN A 65 -22.46 -21.87 11.36
CA ASN A 65 -22.08 -23.25 11.60
C ASN A 65 -21.90 -23.97 10.27
N PHE A 66 -20.85 -24.75 10.18
CA PHE A 66 -20.63 -25.68 9.09
C PHE A 66 -20.61 -27.10 9.64
N ASP A 67 -21.37 -27.98 8.98
CA ASP A 67 -21.39 -29.40 9.28
C ASP A 67 -20.63 -30.13 8.17
N GLU A 68 -19.45 -30.66 8.52
CA GLU A 68 -18.58 -31.41 7.61
C GLU A 68 -19.23 -32.71 7.11
N GLU A 69 -20.07 -33.37 7.93
CA GLU A 69 -20.71 -34.63 7.54
C GLU A 69 -21.76 -34.39 6.45
N THR A 70 -22.46 -33.26 6.53
CA THR A 70 -23.52 -32.89 5.58
C THR A 70 -23.10 -31.85 4.54
N ASN A 71 -21.85 -31.35 4.62
CA ASN A 71 -21.32 -30.23 3.84
C ASN A 71 -22.30 -29.04 3.80
N SER A 72 -22.94 -28.75 4.93
CA SER A 72 -24.01 -27.74 5.02
C SER A 72 -23.59 -26.53 5.84
N PHE A 73 -23.86 -25.34 5.32
CA PHE A 73 -23.66 -24.07 6.00
C PHE A 73 -24.99 -23.53 6.54
N THR A 74 -25.03 -23.23 7.83
CA THR A 74 -26.25 -22.79 8.52
C THR A 74 -26.00 -21.56 9.38
N ILE A 75 -27.06 -20.74 9.51
CA ILE A 75 -27.07 -19.57 10.39
C ILE A 75 -27.98 -19.82 11.59
N ASN A 76 -27.49 -19.52 12.78
CA ASN A 76 -28.27 -19.57 14.00
C ASN A 76 -29.18 -18.33 14.10
N LYS A 77 -30.44 -18.50 13.69
CA LYS A 77 -31.46 -17.45 13.66
C LYS A 77 -31.72 -16.79 15.02
N ASP A 78 -31.46 -17.50 16.13
CA ASP A 78 -31.68 -16.95 17.47
C ASP A 78 -30.52 -16.06 17.94
N ALA A 79 -29.30 -16.38 17.49
CA ALA A 79 -28.06 -15.70 17.85
C ALA A 79 -27.81 -14.41 17.05
N VAL A 80 -28.33 -14.34 15.82
CA VAL A 80 -28.14 -13.16 14.95
C VAL A 80 -29.34 -12.20 15.04
N LYS A 81 -29.05 -10.91 15.15
CA LYS A 81 -30.03 -9.80 15.12
C LYS A 81 -29.88 -8.95 13.86
N GLY A 82 -28.70 -8.90 13.27
CA GLY A 82 -28.44 -8.19 12.03
C GLY A 82 -27.12 -8.62 11.39
N ILE A 83 -27.08 -8.69 10.07
CA ILE A 83 -25.85 -8.76 9.29
C ILE A 83 -25.88 -7.63 8.28
N ARG A 84 -24.77 -6.91 8.18
CA ARG A 84 -24.58 -5.86 7.19
C ARG A 84 -23.19 -5.99 6.60
N ILE A 85 -23.09 -5.92 5.28
CA ILE A 85 -21.82 -6.01 4.57
C ILE A 85 -21.62 -4.71 3.79
N LEU A 86 -20.46 -4.10 3.94
CA LEU A 86 -20.08 -2.86 3.28
C LEU A 86 -18.71 -3.00 2.62
N THR A 87 -18.50 -2.28 1.53
CA THR A 87 -17.14 -2.04 1.03
C THR A 87 -16.37 -1.11 1.94
N GLU A 88 -15.05 -1.08 1.80
CA GLU A 88 -14.18 -0.14 2.50
C GLU A 88 -14.64 1.31 2.29
N ASP A 89 -14.88 1.71 1.03
CA ASP A 89 -15.35 3.05 0.67
C ASP A 89 -16.71 3.39 1.29
N MET A 90 -17.66 2.44 1.26
CA MET A 90 -18.99 2.65 1.85
C MET A 90 -18.89 2.84 3.37
N TYR A 91 -18.01 2.10 4.03
CA TYR A 91 -17.77 2.24 5.46
C TYR A 91 -17.06 3.55 5.81
N ALA A 92 -16.03 3.92 5.06
CA ALA A 92 -15.35 5.20 5.21
C ALA A 92 -16.30 6.38 5.01
N ASP A 93 -17.20 6.28 4.02
CA ASP A 93 -18.23 7.29 3.76
C ASP A 93 -19.24 7.42 4.93
N GLU A 94 -19.61 6.32 5.59
CA GLU A 94 -20.46 6.37 6.79
C GLU A 94 -19.80 7.06 7.98
N LEU A 95 -18.50 6.90 8.15
CA LEU A 95 -17.77 7.46 9.28
C LEU A 95 -17.42 8.94 9.06
N PHE A 96 -16.97 9.28 7.86
CA PHE A 96 -16.30 10.55 7.59
C PHE A 96 -16.68 11.21 6.25
N GLY A 97 -17.42 10.51 5.39
CA GLY A 97 -17.68 10.96 4.03
C GLY A 97 -18.87 11.91 3.88
N PRO A 98 -19.01 12.50 2.68
CA PRO A 98 -20.11 13.42 2.37
C PRO A 98 -21.46 12.73 2.17
N GLY A 99 -21.54 11.39 2.29
CA GLY A 99 -22.75 10.61 2.02
C GLY A 99 -22.87 10.27 0.53
N ASN A 100 -21.77 9.85 -0.09
CA ASN A 100 -21.71 9.48 -1.51
C ASN A 100 -22.54 8.23 -1.83
N TYR A 101 -22.82 7.39 -0.83
CA TYR A 101 -23.56 6.15 -1.00
C TYR A 101 -24.89 6.19 -0.24
N THR A 102 -25.98 5.96 -0.97
CA THR A 102 -27.33 5.89 -0.41
C THR A 102 -27.52 4.63 0.45
N ALA A 103 -28.54 4.65 1.32
CA ALA A 103 -28.91 3.48 2.12
C ALA A 103 -29.36 2.29 1.25
N GLU A 104 -29.93 2.58 0.07
CA GLU A 104 -30.37 1.54 -0.88
C GLU A 104 -29.17 0.84 -1.54
N GLU A 105 -28.15 1.60 -1.97
CA GLU A 105 -26.92 1.03 -2.54
C GLU A 105 -26.17 0.17 -1.53
N LYS A 106 -26.06 0.63 -0.27
CA LYS A 106 -25.44 -0.13 0.82
C LYS A 106 -26.24 -1.40 1.14
N GLY A 107 -27.57 -1.29 1.15
CA GLY A 107 -28.47 -2.42 1.37
C GLY A 107 -28.35 -3.47 0.27
N GLN A 108 -28.32 -3.04 -0.99
CA GLN A 108 -28.21 -3.94 -2.13
C GLN A 108 -26.86 -4.67 -2.13
N TYR A 109 -25.75 -3.97 -1.89
CA TYR A 109 -24.44 -4.61 -1.75
C TYR A 109 -24.45 -5.69 -0.66
N SER A 110 -25.04 -5.38 0.50
CA SER A 110 -25.16 -6.34 1.58
C SER A 110 -25.99 -7.56 1.20
N LEU A 111 -27.07 -7.40 0.45
CA LEU A 111 -27.92 -8.50 0.00
C LEU A 111 -27.18 -9.38 -1.01
N ASP A 112 -26.51 -8.78 -2.00
CA ASP A 112 -25.78 -9.52 -3.04
C ASP A 112 -24.65 -10.38 -2.44
N ARG A 113 -23.97 -9.87 -1.41
CA ARG A 113 -22.91 -10.58 -0.69
C ARG A 113 -23.43 -11.66 0.25
N LEU A 114 -24.57 -11.43 0.91
CA LEU A 114 -25.23 -12.49 1.68
C LEU A 114 -25.69 -13.61 0.74
N GLU A 115 -26.24 -13.27 -0.41
CA GLU A 115 -26.71 -14.24 -1.39
C GLU A 115 -25.55 -15.06 -1.98
N SER A 116 -24.37 -14.45 -2.23
CA SER A 116 -23.19 -15.20 -2.68
C SER A 116 -22.67 -16.18 -1.62
N MET A 117 -22.89 -15.90 -0.34
CA MET A 117 -22.66 -16.85 0.76
C MET A 117 -23.78 -17.90 0.92
N GLY A 118 -24.82 -17.86 0.09
CA GLY A 118 -25.99 -18.75 0.19
C GLY A 118 -26.96 -18.38 1.31
N ILE A 119 -26.93 -17.12 1.78
CA ILE A 119 -27.81 -16.57 2.81
C ILE A 119 -28.84 -15.64 2.15
N THR A 120 -30.11 -15.98 2.30
CA THR A 120 -31.24 -15.11 1.95
C THR A 120 -31.67 -14.30 3.17
N ALA A 121 -31.71 -12.97 3.05
CA ALA A 121 -32.27 -12.10 4.08
C ALA A 121 -33.70 -11.70 3.70
N ASN A 122 -34.65 -11.99 4.59
CA ASN A 122 -36.07 -11.64 4.44
C ASN A 122 -36.43 -10.57 5.47
N ILE A 123 -36.95 -9.43 5.02
CA ILE A 123 -37.39 -8.33 5.88
C ILE A 123 -38.92 -8.38 5.98
N ASP A 124 -39.45 -8.50 7.20
CA ASP A 124 -40.89 -8.47 7.42
C ASP A 124 -41.46 -7.03 7.40
N SER A 125 -42.79 -6.91 7.43
CA SER A 125 -43.48 -5.61 7.43
C SER A 125 -43.21 -4.74 8.66
N ASP A 126 -42.66 -5.34 9.72
CA ASP A 126 -42.33 -4.66 10.98
C ASP A 126 -40.83 -4.26 11.05
N GLY A 127 -40.07 -4.53 9.98
CA GLY A 127 -38.66 -4.19 9.85
C GLY A 127 -37.70 -5.19 10.49
N ASN A 128 -38.18 -6.36 10.91
CA ASN A 128 -37.30 -7.43 11.41
C ASN A 128 -36.69 -8.18 10.23
N THR A 129 -35.38 -8.39 10.29
CA THR A 129 -34.68 -9.21 9.30
C THR A 129 -34.54 -10.63 9.80
N THR A 130 -34.98 -11.59 9.00
CA THR A 130 -34.76 -13.02 9.21
C THR A 130 -33.79 -13.54 8.16
N TYR A 131 -32.85 -14.37 8.57
CA TYR A 131 -31.86 -14.95 7.68
C TYR A 131 -32.18 -16.41 7.46
N GLU A 132 -32.22 -16.82 6.21
CA GLU A 132 -32.40 -18.19 5.78
C GLU A 132 -31.19 -18.59 4.97
N THR A 133 -30.46 -19.60 5.41
CA THR A 133 -29.56 -20.28 4.48
C THR A 133 -30.41 -21.16 3.58
N ASN A 134 -29.93 -21.43 2.36
CA ASN A 134 -30.44 -22.55 1.56
C ASN A 134 -30.06 -23.87 2.26
N SER A 135 -30.70 -24.13 3.39
CA SER A 135 -30.75 -25.44 4.00
C SER A 135 -31.60 -26.27 3.06
N VAL A 136 -30.99 -27.24 2.39
CA VAL A 136 -31.74 -28.28 1.71
C VAL A 136 -32.53 -29.04 2.79
N GLY A 137 -33.80 -28.66 3.02
CA GLY A 137 -34.76 -29.41 3.83
C GLY A 137 -35.26 -28.72 5.10
N THR A 138 -36.55 -28.34 5.09
CA THR A 138 -37.33 -27.89 6.26
C THR A 138 -38.26 -29.01 6.75
N SER A 139 -37.75 -30.21 7.02
CA SER A 139 -38.50 -31.23 7.79
C SER A 139 -37.63 -32.42 8.16
N ASN A 140 -37.80 -32.90 9.39
CA ASN A 140 -37.05 -33.96 10.05
C ASN A 140 -36.77 -35.20 9.16
N THR A 141 -35.48 -35.54 9.07
CA THR A 141 -34.86 -36.71 8.40
C THR A 141 -34.98 -36.76 6.88
N TYR A 142 -34.04 -36.07 6.22
CA TYR A 142 -33.50 -36.47 4.92
C TYR A 142 -32.02 -36.77 5.10
N THR A 143 -31.58 -37.93 4.64
CA THR A 143 -30.16 -38.26 4.51
C THR A 143 -29.72 -37.66 3.18
N TYR A 144 -28.99 -36.55 3.21
CA TYR A 144 -28.33 -36.04 2.01
C TYR A 144 -26.95 -36.66 1.96
N GLU A 145 -26.68 -37.41 0.89
CA GLU A 145 -25.30 -37.72 0.54
C GLU A 145 -24.71 -36.45 -0.08
N GLY A 146 -23.52 -36.05 0.37
CA GLY A 146 -22.78 -34.96 -0.27
C GLY A 146 -22.59 -35.28 -1.75
N GLN A 147 -23.15 -34.45 -2.63
CA GLN A 147 -23.01 -34.60 -4.07
C GLN A 147 -22.07 -33.51 -4.59
N LYS A 148 -21.16 -33.89 -5.48
CA LYS A 148 -20.35 -32.92 -6.23
C LYS A 148 -21.28 -32.05 -7.07
N ALA A 149 -21.01 -30.75 -7.12
CA ALA A 149 -21.62 -29.87 -8.10
C ALA A 149 -21.16 -30.30 -9.50
N LYS A 150 -22.08 -30.34 -10.46
CA LYS A 150 -21.79 -30.68 -11.86
C LYS A 150 -22.27 -29.55 -12.76
N ALA A 151 -21.47 -29.15 -13.73
CA ALA A 151 -21.85 -28.19 -14.75
C ALA A 151 -21.30 -28.61 -16.12
N THR A 152 -21.81 -28.00 -17.18
CA THR A 152 -21.25 -28.13 -18.52
C THR A 152 -20.69 -26.77 -18.95
N TYR A 153 -19.37 -26.71 -19.19
CA TYR A 153 -18.68 -25.52 -19.64
C TYR A 153 -18.16 -25.73 -21.07
N ASN A 154 -18.65 -24.93 -22.02
CA ASN A 154 -18.30 -25.05 -23.45
C ASN A 154 -18.43 -26.49 -24.01
N GLY A 155 -19.42 -27.25 -23.53
CA GLY A 155 -19.67 -28.65 -23.93
C GLY A 155 -18.84 -29.70 -23.20
N MET A 156 -17.99 -29.31 -22.24
CA MET A 156 -17.24 -30.21 -21.37
C MET A 156 -17.92 -30.31 -20.00
N GLU A 157 -18.09 -31.53 -19.48
CA GLU A 157 -18.54 -31.75 -18.10
C GLU A 157 -17.44 -31.36 -17.12
N VAL A 158 -17.80 -30.55 -16.13
CA VAL A 158 -16.93 -30.14 -15.02
C VAL A 158 -17.61 -30.51 -13.70
N GLU A 159 -16.81 -30.91 -12.72
CA GLU A 159 -17.28 -31.26 -11.37
C GLU A 159 -16.51 -30.44 -10.33
N SER A 160 -17.18 -30.07 -9.25
CA SER A 160 -16.57 -29.39 -8.10
C SER A 160 -17.11 -29.97 -6.79
N ASP A 161 -16.29 -29.99 -5.75
CA ASP A 161 -16.71 -30.39 -4.40
C ASP A 161 -17.54 -29.30 -3.70
N THR A 162 -17.59 -28.10 -4.28
CA THR A 162 -18.40 -26.97 -3.84
C THR A 162 -19.26 -26.44 -4.98
N ASN A 163 -20.15 -25.48 -4.70
CA ASN A 163 -20.91 -24.77 -5.73
C ASN A 163 -20.05 -23.74 -6.50
N VAL A 164 -18.76 -23.67 -6.25
CA VAL A 164 -17.83 -22.73 -6.90
C VAL A 164 -17.03 -23.47 -7.97
N PHE A 165 -17.01 -22.95 -9.19
CA PHE A 165 -16.21 -23.43 -10.31
C PHE A 165 -15.26 -22.32 -10.76
N LYS A 166 -13.95 -22.58 -10.73
CA LYS A 166 -12.93 -21.66 -11.26
C LYS A 166 -12.48 -22.16 -12.63
N LEU A 167 -12.90 -21.49 -13.70
CA LEU A 167 -12.67 -21.92 -15.09
C LEU A 167 -12.21 -20.73 -15.93
N ASP A 168 -11.10 -20.89 -16.66
CA ASP A 168 -10.52 -19.86 -17.55
C ASP A 168 -10.35 -18.47 -16.89
N GLY A 169 -9.99 -18.47 -15.60
CA GLY A 169 -9.81 -17.26 -14.80
C GLY A 169 -11.12 -16.53 -14.46
N ILE A 170 -12.26 -17.22 -14.56
CA ILE A 170 -13.57 -16.75 -14.12
C ILE A 170 -14.05 -17.67 -12.98
N THR A 171 -14.54 -17.05 -11.91
CA THR A 171 -15.18 -17.78 -10.80
C THR A 171 -16.69 -17.77 -10.99
N PHE A 172 -17.27 -18.95 -11.19
CA PHE A 172 -18.70 -19.18 -11.28
C PHE A 172 -19.23 -19.73 -9.95
N VAL A 173 -20.24 -19.07 -9.38
CA VAL A 173 -20.94 -19.55 -8.20
C VAL A 173 -22.30 -20.08 -8.64
N ALA A 174 -22.47 -21.41 -8.63
CA ALA A 174 -23.71 -22.07 -9.01
C ALA A 174 -24.78 -21.87 -7.92
N LYS A 175 -25.82 -21.12 -8.25
CA LYS A 175 -26.94 -20.82 -7.34
C LYS A 175 -28.08 -21.82 -7.47
N GLU A 176 -28.40 -22.23 -8.70
CA GLU A 176 -29.50 -23.15 -9.01
C GLU A 176 -29.16 -23.99 -10.25
N VAL A 177 -29.85 -25.11 -10.42
CA VAL A 177 -29.75 -25.96 -11.62
C VAL A 177 -30.50 -25.28 -12.77
N THR A 178 -29.82 -25.07 -13.89
CA THR A 178 -30.41 -24.52 -15.12
C THR A 178 -31.37 -25.51 -15.77
N GLY A 179 -32.39 -25.00 -16.49
CA GLY A 179 -33.28 -25.85 -17.28
C GLY A 179 -32.58 -26.59 -18.44
N GLU A 180 -33.18 -27.67 -18.97
CA GLU A 180 -32.57 -28.52 -20.03
C GLU A 180 -32.14 -27.77 -21.30
N ASP A 181 -32.74 -26.60 -21.58
CA ASP A 181 -32.44 -25.76 -22.75
C ASP A 181 -31.96 -24.34 -22.35
N GLU A 182 -31.60 -24.14 -21.08
CA GLU A 182 -31.14 -22.85 -20.58
C GLU A 182 -29.61 -22.79 -20.56
N TYR A 183 -29.05 -21.83 -21.28
CA TYR A 183 -27.61 -21.58 -21.36
C TYR A 183 -27.30 -20.21 -20.81
N ILE A 184 -26.35 -20.14 -19.88
CA ILE A 184 -25.80 -18.88 -19.38
C ILE A 184 -24.62 -18.51 -20.28
N SER A 185 -24.79 -17.44 -21.06
CA SER A 185 -23.69 -16.87 -21.84
C SER A 185 -22.95 -15.85 -20.99
N VAL A 186 -21.64 -16.01 -20.87
CA VAL A 186 -20.77 -15.05 -20.19
C VAL A 186 -19.74 -14.56 -21.20
N ASP A 187 -19.80 -13.27 -21.49
CA ASP A 187 -18.85 -12.58 -22.34
C ASP A 187 -17.84 -11.84 -21.45
N LYS A 188 -16.55 -12.12 -21.66
CA LYS A 188 -15.45 -11.41 -21.01
C LYS A 188 -14.96 -10.33 -21.95
N THR A 189 -15.12 -9.08 -21.55
CA THR A 189 -14.55 -7.92 -22.24
C THR A 189 -13.52 -7.23 -21.35
N ILE A 190 -12.59 -6.52 -21.95
CA ILE A 190 -11.71 -5.61 -21.22
C ILE A 190 -12.56 -4.41 -20.78
N ASP A 191 -12.32 -3.94 -19.56
CA ASP A 191 -12.91 -2.69 -19.08
C ASP A 191 -12.05 -1.52 -19.59
N ASP A 192 -12.51 -0.93 -20.69
CA ASP A 192 -11.81 0.17 -21.35
C ASP A 192 -11.68 1.42 -20.44
N GLU A 193 -12.66 1.65 -19.55
CA GLU A 193 -12.62 2.79 -18.63
C GLU A 193 -11.58 2.56 -17.54
N GLU A 194 -11.51 1.35 -16.99
CA GLU A 194 -10.49 0.99 -15.99
C GLU A 194 -9.08 0.99 -16.59
N LEU A 195 -8.91 0.51 -17.83
CA LEU A 195 -7.63 0.57 -18.52
C LEU A 195 -7.20 2.03 -18.77
N PHE A 196 -8.12 2.89 -19.19
CA PHE A 196 -7.85 4.32 -19.34
C PHE A 196 -7.37 4.94 -18.02
N LYS A 197 -8.11 4.73 -16.92
CA LYS A 197 -7.75 5.24 -15.58
C LYS A 197 -6.40 4.72 -15.12
N THR A 198 -6.09 3.45 -15.39
CA THR A 198 -4.80 2.86 -15.02
C THR A 198 -3.64 3.57 -15.72
N VAL A 199 -3.77 3.84 -17.02
CA VAL A 199 -2.74 4.55 -17.81
C VAL A 199 -2.65 6.03 -17.38
N GLU A 200 -3.78 6.69 -17.14
CA GLU A 200 -3.81 8.06 -16.59
C GLU A 200 -3.11 8.15 -15.23
N ASN A 201 -3.38 7.21 -14.33
CA ASN A 201 -2.76 7.13 -13.02
C ASN A 201 -1.25 6.91 -13.12
N PHE A 202 -0.78 6.09 -14.07
CA PHE A 202 0.65 5.94 -14.33
C PHE A 202 1.30 7.27 -14.74
N VAL A 203 0.69 8.01 -15.66
CA VAL A 203 1.18 9.33 -16.11
C VAL A 203 1.23 10.31 -14.95
N ASN A 204 0.18 10.36 -14.13
CA ASN A 204 0.10 11.22 -12.95
C ASN A 204 1.15 10.86 -11.90
N ALA A 205 1.31 9.57 -11.59
CA ALA A 205 2.32 9.09 -10.64
C ALA A 205 3.74 9.44 -11.09
N TYR A 206 4.05 9.23 -12.38
CA TYR A 206 5.32 9.63 -12.96
C TYR A 206 5.53 11.15 -12.84
N ASN A 207 4.54 11.96 -13.20
CA ASN A 207 4.65 13.42 -13.16
C ASN A 207 4.87 13.98 -11.75
N THR A 208 4.18 13.42 -10.76
CA THR A 208 4.38 13.76 -9.34
C THR A 208 5.79 13.41 -8.90
N LEU A 209 6.25 12.18 -9.20
CA LEU A 209 7.58 11.72 -8.81
C LEU A 209 8.69 12.58 -9.45
N ILE A 210 8.58 12.89 -10.73
CA ILE A 210 9.55 13.75 -11.43
C ILE A 210 9.54 15.17 -10.84
N GLU A 211 8.38 15.72 -10.49
CA GLU A 211 8.31 17.04 -9.86
C GLU A 211 9.01 17.06 -8.49
N GLU A 212 8.74 16.06 -7.65
CA GLU A 212 9.38 15.93 -6.34
C GLU A 212 10.90 15.75 -6.47
N LEU A 213 11.36 14.83 -7.31
CA LEU A 213 12.79 14.54 -7.48
C LEU A 213 13.55 15.72 -8.09
N ASN A 214 13.00 16.38 -9.12
CA ASN A 214 13.63 17.59 -9.66
C ASN A 214 13.63 18.72 -8.62
N GLY A 215 12.55 18.87 -7.83
CA GLY A 215 12.50 19.84 -6.74
C GLY A 215 13.61 19.65 -5.71
N LEU A 216 13.99 18.40 -5.41
CA LEU A 216 15.08 18.06 -4.50
C LEU A 216 16.46 18.39 -5.10
N VAL A 217 16.71 18.04 -6.36
CA VAL A 217 18.04 18.25 -6.97
C VAL A 217 18.28 19.69 -7.45
N ASP A 218 17.23 20.39 -7.89
CA ASP A 218 17.27 21.78 -8.38
C ASP A 218 17.16 22.82 -7.25
N ALA A 219 17.07 22.38 -6.00
CA ALA A 219 16.91 23.26 -4.85
C ALA A 219 17.96 24.40 -4.82
N GLU A 220 17.55 25.60 -4.41
CA GLU A 220 18.47 26.73 -4.28
C GLU A 220 19.48 26.47 -3.17
N TYR A 221 20.77 26.68 -3.46
CA TYR A 221 21.80 26.54 -2.43
C TYR A 221 21.64 27.61 -1.36
N ASN A 222 21.40 27.18 -0.13
CA ASN A 222 21.22 28.08 0.99
C ASN A 222 22.46 28.13 1.91
N SER A 223 23.44 28.96 1.56
CA SER A 223 24.68 29.11 2.36
C SER A 223 24.47 29.75 3.74
N GLU A 224 23.36 30.46 3.94
CA GLU A 224 23.13 31.27 5.14
C GLU A 224 22.65 30.43 6.34
N TYR A 225 22.20 29.20 6.10
CA TYR A 225 21.64 28.31 7.10
C TYR A 225 22.58 27.12 7.29
N GLN A 226 23.02 26.92 8.52
CA GLN A 226 23.88 25.81 8.93
C GLN A 226 23.15 24.98 10.00
N PRO A 227 23.47 23.68 10.14
CA PRO A 227 22.94 22.87 11.23
C PRO A 227 23.18 23.53 12.58
N LEU A 228 22.12 23.75 13.36
CA LEU A 228 22.18 24.43 14.64
C LEU A 228 22.84 23.54 15.70
N LEU A 229 23.70 24.15 16.53
CA LEU A 229 24.21 23.53 17.74
C LEU A 229 23.10 23.40 18.80
N SER A 230 23.28 22.47 19.74
CA SER A 230 22.31 22.24 20.81
C SER A 230 22.03 23.53 21.60
N GLU A 231 23.05 24.32 21.88
CA GLU A 231 22.96 25.59 22.61
C GLU A 231 22.22 26.68 21.81
N GLU A 232 22.31 26.65 20.48
CA GLU A 232 21.62 27.60 19.60
C GLU A 232 20.12 27.26 19.52
N LYS A 233 19.79 25.97 19.55
CA LYS A 233 18.40 25.49 19.55
C LYS A 233 17.63 25.89 20.81
N GLU A 234 18.28 25.87 21.98
CA GLU A 234 17.65 26.24 23.26
C GLU A 234 17.11 27.67 23.30
N GLY A 235 17.63 28.56 22.44
CA GLY A 235 17.21 29.95 22.34
C GLY A 235 16.12 30.25 21.31
N MET A 236 15.70 29.28 20.50
CA MET A 236 14.77 29.47 19.39
C MET A 236 13.35 28.98 19.73
N SER A 237 12.34 29.57 19.08
CA SER A 237 10.98 29.04 19.17
C SER A 237 10.80 27.82 18.28
N ASP A 238 9.82 26.96 18.57
CA ASP A 238 9.54 25.76 17.77
C ASP A 238 9.29 26.11 16.28
N SER A 239 8.57 27.20 16.01
CA SER A 239 8.30 27.67 14.65
C SER A 239 9.56 28.19 13.93
N ASP A 240 10.49 28.80 14.66
CA ASP A 240 11.76 29.25 14.08
C ASP A 240 12.66 28.04 13.80
N LEU A 241 12.64 27.03 14.66
CA LEU A 241 13.38 25.77 14.47
C LEU A 241 12.86 25.00 13.25
N GLU A 242 11.54 24.87 13.10
CA GLU A 242 10.90 24.23 11.95
C GLU A 242 11.31 24.95 10.65
N LEU A 243 11.14 26.27 10.60
CA LEU A 243 11.48 27.06 9.42
C LEU A 243 12.98 27.05 9.11
N TRP A 244 13.85 26.93 10.14
CA TRP A 244 15.29 26.79 9.96
C TRP A 244 15.68 25.41 9.41
N ASN A 245 15.09 24.35 9.95
CA ASN A 245 15.33 22.99 9.48
C ASN A 245 14.82 22.81 8.04
N ASP A 246 13.62 23.31 7.73
CA ASP A 246 13.08 23.30 6.36
C ASP A 246 14.06 23.97 5.37
N LYS A 247 14.70 25.07 5.77
CA LYS A 247 15.68 25.78 4.93
C LYS A 247 16.94 24.97 4.65
N ILE A 248 17.31 24.04 5.53
CA ILE A 248 18.46 23.15 5.38
C ILE A 248 18.05 21.88 4.61
N ASP A 249 16.96 21.26 5.03
CA ASP A 249 16.47 19.99 4.50
C ASP A 249 16.14 20.09 3.01
N ASN A 250 15.53 21.21 2.59
CA ASN A 250 15.26 21.48 1.18
C ASN A 250 16.52 21.55 0.31
N SER A 251 17.71 21.80 0.87
CA SER A 251 18.98 21.85 0.12
C SER A 251 19.81 20.57 0.22
N LEU A 252 19.37 19.58 1.02
CA LEU A 252 20.20 18.43 1.38
C LEU A 252 20.55 17.54 0.19
N LEU A 253 19.59 17.34 -0.71
CA LEU A 253 19.70 16.46 -1.88
C LEU A 253 20.02 17.22 -3.17
N ARG A 254 20.48 18.47 -3.04
CA ARG A 254 20.78 19.34 -4.17
C ARG A 254 21.95 18.80 -4.99
N ASN A 255 21.75 18.63 -6.30
CA ASN A 255 22.68 17.92 -7.21
C ASN A 255 23.10 16.54 -6.69
N ASP A 256 22.18 15.81 -6.06
CA ASP A 256 22.46 14.43 -5.68
C ASP A 256 22.64 13.57 -6.95
N PRO A 257 23.82 12.94 -7.12
CA PRO A 257 24.14 12.21 -8.34
C PRO A 257 23.32 10.92 -8.52
N GLN A 258 22.77 10.35 -7.45
CA GLN A 258 21.93 9.16 -7.55
C GLN A 258 20.52 9.53 -8.04
N ILE A 259 19.97 10.63 -7.53
CA ILE A 259 18.67 11.14 -8.00
C ILE A 259 18.76 11.62 -9.45
N GLU A 260 19.82 12.36 -9.82
CA GLU A 260 20.06 12.75 -11.21
C GLU A 260 20.15 11.53 -12.14
N ALA A 261 20.86 10.48 -11.72
CA ALA A 261 20.97 9.24 -12.49
C ALA A 261 19.62 8.51 -12.63
N LEU A 262 18.80 8.48 -11.58
CA LEU A 262 17.44 7.91 -11.63
C LEU A 262 16.57 8.69 -12.63
N LEU A 263 16.54 10.03 -12.53
CA LEU A 263 15.79 10.89 -13.44
C LEU A 263 16.17 10.62 -14.90
N ASP A 264 17.45 10.47 -15.19
CA ASP A 264 17.93 10.14 -16.54
C ASP A 264 17.56 8.72 -16.97
N SER A 265 17.65 7.72 -16.09
CA SER A 265 17.25 6.34 -16.40
C SER A 265 15.76 6.24 -16.72
N MET A 266 14.93 6.93 -15.94
CA MET A 266 13.48 7.00 -16.18
C MET A 266 13.18 7.68 -17.53
N ARG A 267 13.81 8.82 -17.84
CA ARG A 267 13.65 9.48 -19.15
C ARG A 267 14.07 8.57 -20.30
N ASN A 268 15.21 7.88 -20.17
CA ASN A 268 15.68 6.93 -21.19
C ASN A 268 14.71 5.78 -21.39
N THR A 269 14.13 5.27 -20.30
CA THR A 269 13.11 4.21 -20.35
C THR A 269 11.90 4.64 -21.16
N LEU A 270 11.38 5.85 -20.94
CA LEU A 270 10.22 6.37 -21.70
C LEU A 270 10.50 6.59 -23.19
N MET A 271 11.75 6.87 -23.55
CA MET A 271 12.17 7.07 -24.95
C MET A 271 12.39 5.76 -25.70
N GLU A 272 12.35 4.62 -25.01
CA GLU A 272 12.53 3.32 -25.64
C GLU A 272 11.41 3.02 -26.64
N VAL A 273 11.76 2.31 -27.72
CA VAL A 273 10.82 1.82 -28.72
C VAL A 273 10.94 0.30 -28.76
N PHE A 274 9.80 -0.38 -28.75
CA PHE A 274 9.64 -1.82 -28.83
C PHE A 274 9.25 -2.24 -30.26
N PRO A 275 10.20 -2.30 -31.22
CA PRO A 275 9.90 -2.60 -32.62
C PRO A 275 9.31 -4.00 -32.87
N GLN A 276 9.47 -4.91 -31.90
CA GLN A 276 8.93 -6.26 -31.87
C GLN A 276 7.43 -6.33 -31.57
N ASN A 277 6.86 -5.28 -30.97
CA ASN A 277 5.42 -5.23 -30.69
C ASN A 277 4.66 -4.98 -31.99
N ASP A 278 3.57 -5.72 -32.18
CA ASP A 278 2.77 -5.66 -33.42
C ASP A 278 1.87 -4.41 -33.47
N SER A 279 1.22 -4.06 -32.36
CA SER A 279 0.21 -3.00 -32.31
C SER A 279 0.75 -1.63 -31.98
N PHE A 280 1.46 -1.50 -30.85
CA PHE A 280 2.02 -0.25 -30.35
C PHE A 280 3.48 -0.46 -29.97
N LYS A 281 4.35 0.43 -30.44
CA LYS A 281 5.80 0.30 -30.30
C LYS A 281 6.37 1.29 -29.29
N SER A 282 5.61 2.33 -28.95
CA SER A 282 6.05 3.38 -28.05
C SER A 282 4.88 4.05 -27.35
N LEU A 283 5.16 4.76 -26.26
CA LEU A 283 4.20 5.62 -25.57
C LEU A 283 3.53 6.65 -26.49
N TYR A 284 4.25 7.13 -27.51
CA TYR A 284 3.71 8.04 -28.50
C TYR A 284 2.53 7.43 -29.28
N ASP A 285 2.58 6.13 -29.58
CA ASP A 285 1.55 5.44 -30.36
C ASP A 285 0.20 5.35 -29.62
N ILE A 286 0.22 5.53 -28.29
CA ILE A 286 -0.94 5.51 -27.41
C ILE A 286 -1.29 6.89 -26.84
N GLY A 287 -0.68 7.96 -27.37
CA GLY A 287 -0.99 9.34 -26.98
C GLY A 287 -0.24 9.86 -25.76
N ILE A 288 0.83 9.21 -25.31
CA ILE A 288 1.69 9.70 -24.23
C ILE A 288 2.94 10.33 -24.83
N GLU A 289 3.11 11.63 -24.59
CA GLU A 289 4.22 12.43 -25.12
C GLU A 289 5.01 13.07 -23.98
N THR A 290 6.31 13.31 -24.17
CA THR A 290 7.08 14.13 -23.23
C THR A 290 6.79 15.61 -23.49
N SER A 291 6.66 16.40 -22.42
CA SER A 291 6.46 17.84 -22.54
C SER A 291 7.59 18.51 -23.33
N THR A 292 7.21 19.45 -24.18
CA THR A 292 8.15 20.30 -24.91
C THR A 292 8.69 21.46 -24.07
N ASP A 293 8.08 21.73 -22.92
CA ASP A 293 8.55 22.76 -22.00
C ASP A 293 9.74 22.22 -21.19
N TYR A 294 10.90 22.84 -21.39
CA TYR A 294 12.12 22.49 -20.66
C TYR A 294 11.98 22.75 -19.15
N GLN A 295 11.07 23.63 -18.73
CA GLN A 295 10.81 23.90 -17.31
C GLN A 295 10.01 22.78 -16.64
N GLU A 296 9.39 21.88 -17.42
CA GLU A 296 8.64 20.74 -16.91
C GLU A 296 9.52 19.49 -16.76
N ASN A 297 10.84 19.60 -16.97
CA ASN A 297 11.85 18.60 -16.59
C ASN A 297 11.59 17.15 -17.06
N GLY A 298 10.84 16.98 -18.16
CA GLY A 298 10.51 15.68 -18.73
C GLY A 298 9.19 15.07 -18.24
N LYS A 299 8.27 15.88 -17.71
CA LYS A 299 6.88 15.47 -17.47
C LYS A 299 6.22 14.92 -18.75
N LEU A 300 5.29 13.99 -18.56
CA LEU A 300 4.45 13.39 -19.58
C LEU A 300 3.16 14.19 -19.76
N ILE A 301 2.71 14.28 -21.01
CA ILE A 301 1.44 14.83 -21.45
C ILE A 301 0.62 13.69 -22.05
N LEU A 302 -0.61 13.53 -21.58
CA LEU A 302 -1.55 12.52 -22.08
C LEU A 302 -2.57 13.15 -23.04
N ASP A 303 -2.61 12.64 -24.27
CA ASP A 303 -3.70 12.87 -25.22
C ASP A 303 -4.80 11.82 -24.97
N GLU A 304 -5.81 12.20 -24.18
CA GLU A 304 -6.90 11.30 -23.79
C GLU A 304 -7.65 10.71 -24.98
N GLU A 305 -7.81 11.46 -26.07
CA GLU A 305 -8.55 11.00 -27.24
C GLU A 305 -7.76 9.95 -28.00
N LYS A 306 -6.44 10.17 -28.20
CA LYS A 306 -5.55 9.13 -28.76
C LYS A 306 -5.50 7.89 -27.89
N LEU A 307 -5.49 8.02 -26.56
CA LEU A 307 -5.51 6.88 -25.66
C LEU A 307 -6.81 6.08 -25.80
N LYS A 308 -7.97 6.74 -25.82
CA LYS A 308 -9.27 6.08 -26.06
C LYS A 308 -9.32 5.37 -27.41
N GLU A 309 -8.77 5.99 -28.46
CA GLU A 309 -8.65 5.37 -29.78
C GLU A 309 -7.73 4.14 -29.75
N ALA A 310 -6.61 4.22 -29.03
CA ALA A 310 -5.66 3.11 -28.88
C ALA A 310 -6.30 1.93 -28.11
N ILE A 311 -7.00 2.20 -27.00
CA ILE A 311 -7.72 1.19 -26.21
C ILE A 311 -8.76 0.48 -27.08
N SER A 312 -9.57 1.26 -27.81
CA SER A 312 -10.59 0.71 -28.73
C SER A 312 -10.00 -0.13 -29.86
N LYS A 313 -8.75 0.15 -30.24
CA LYS A 313 -8.05 -0.55 -31.32
C LYS A 313 -7.44 -1.86 -30.84
N ASP A 314 -6.71 -1.85 -29.73
CA ASP A 314 -6.08 -3.04 -29.17
C ASP A 314 -5.66 -2.86 -27.69
N ALA A 315 -6.58 -3.11 -26.77
CA ALA A 315 -6.28 -3.04 -25.34
C ALA A 315 -5.18 -4.04 -24.88
N GLU A 316 -5.06 -5.21 -25.52
CA GLU A 316 -4.00 -6.18 -25.17
C GLU A 316 -2.62 -5.65 -25.60
N GLY A 317 -2.54 -4.95 -26.72
CA GLY A 317 -1.32 -4.27 -27.16
C GLY A 317 -0.85 -3.17 -26.20
N ILE A 318 -1.77 -2.48 -25.50
CA ILE A 318 -1.42 -1.53 -24.44
C ILE A 318 -0.84 -2.28 -23.25
N LYS A 319 -1.46 -3.38 -22.84
CA LYS A 319 -0.94 -4.22 -21.76
C LYS A 319 0.46 -4.74 -22.07
N GLU A 320 0.70 -5.24 -23.29
CA GLU A 320 2.04 -5.67 -23.73
C GLU A 320 3.07 -4.54 -23.67
N LEU A 321 2.66 -3.29 -23.96
CA LEU A 321 3.56 -2.14 -23.90
C LEU A 321 4.01 -1.80 -22.47
N PHE A 322 3.13 -1.93 -21.48
CA PHE A 322 3.42 -1.59 -20.08
C PHE A 322 3.99 -2.75 -19.28
N VAL A 323 3.42 -3.95 -19.42
CA VAL A 323 3.84 -5.15 -18.67
C VAL A 323 4.98 -5.87 -19.39
N GLY A 324 5.03 -5.79 -20.71
CA GLY A 324 5.96 -6.58 -21.52
C GLY A 324 5.42 -7.96 -21.85
N ASN A 325 6.34 -8.82 -22.28
CA ASN A 325 6.04 -10.16 -22.77
C ASN A 325 6.98 -11.18 -22.11
N SER A 326 6.45 -11.93 -21.15
CA SER A 326 7.19 -12.93 -20.37
C SER A 326 7.71 -14.10 -21.18
N GLU A 327 7.05 -14.46 -22.28
CA GLU A 327 7.52 -15.54 -23.17
C GLU A 327 8.80 -15.13 -23.92
N THR A 328 8.92 -13.84 -24.25
CA THR A 328 10.10 -13.28 -24.92
C THR A 328 11.15 -12.75 -23.93
N GLY A 329 10.82 -12.62 -22.64
CA GLY A 329 11.66 -11.99 -21.63
C GLY A 329 11.87 -10.50 -21.89
N THR A 330 10.88 -9.83 -22.48
CA THR A 330 10.93 -8.38 -22.74
C THR A 330 10.11 -7.68 -21.68
N ASP A 331 10.74 -6.84 -20.87
CA ASP A 331 10.05 -6.02 -19.86
C ASP A 331 9.43 -4.78 -20.50
N GLY A 332 8.21 -4.44 -20.09
CA GLY A 332 7.50 -3.24 -20.52
C GLY A 332 7.90 -1.99 -19.73
N TYR A 333 7.28 -0.85 -20.03
CA TYR A 333 7.60 0.41 -19.36
C TYR A 333 7.36 0.38 -17.84
N ALA A 334 6.30 -0.28 -17.37
CA ALA A 334 5.95 -0.30 -15.95
C ALA A 334 6.99 -1.08 -15.14
N GLU A 335 7.36 -2.27 -15.62
CA GLU A 335 8.37 -3.11 -14.96
C GLU A 335 9.74 -2.42 -14.94
N LYS A 336 10.16 -1.83 -16.07
CA LYS A 336 11.44 -1.09 -16.13
C LYS A 336 11.46 0.14 -15.22
N MET A 337 10.34 0.84 -15.08
CA MET A 337 10.23 1.94 -14.14
C MET A 337 10.30 1.47 -12.70
N TYR A 338 9.64 0.37 -12.39
CA TYR A 338 9.73 -0.27 -11.08
C TYR A 338 11.17 -0.70 -10.78
N ASP A 339 11.87 -1.30 -11.74
CA ASP A 339 13.28 -1.68 -11.61
C ASP A 339 14.17 -0.47 -11.37
N ASN A 340 14.02 0.62 -12.13
CA ASN A 340 14.80 1.85 -11.92
C ASN A 340 14.69 2.37 -10.49
N VAL A 341 13.47 2.42 -9.93
CA VAL A 341 13.22 2.91 -8.57
C VAL A 341 13.73 1.91 -7.54
N THR A 342 13.46 0.61 -7.72
CA THR A 342 13.88 -0.40 -6.75
C THR A 342 15.38 -0.61 -6.76
N ASP A 343 16.06 -0.47 -7.90
CA ASP A 343 17.52 -0.52 -8.00
C ASP A 343 18.18 0.58 -7.19
N LEU A 344 17.61 1.79 -7.20
CA LEU A 344 18.08 2.87 -6.34
C LEU A 344 17.89 2.56 -4.85
N LEU A 345 16.77 1.92 -4.49
CA LEU A 345 16.41 1.60 -3.10
C LEU A 345 17.01 0.28 -2.60
N LYS A 346 17.73 -0.46 -3.44
CA LYS A 346 18.41 -1.69 -3.04
C LYS A 346 19.58 -1.35 -2.11
N GLY A 347 19.64 -2.05 -0.98
CA GLY A 347 20.74 -1.89 -0.03
C GLY A 347 22.10 -2.24 -0.65
N THR A 348 23.12 -1.46 -0.29
CA THR A 348 24.51 -1.63 -0.70
C THR A 348 25.43 -1.70 0.53
N ASP A 349 26.73 -1.89 0.33
CA ASP A 349 27.71 -1.82 1.44
C ASP A 349 27.78 -0.41 2.08
N SER A 350 27.31 0.61 1.36
CA SER A 350 27.34 2.03 1.74
C SER A 350 25.97 2.57 2.17
N SER A 351 24.87 1.84 1.88
CA SER A 351 23.51 2.31 2.11
C SER A 351 22.56 1.17 2.51
N SER A 352 21.69 1.42 3.48
CA SER A 352 20.61 0.52 3.86
C SER A 352 19.52 0.43 2.78
N SER A 353 18.79 -0.68 2.73
CA SER A 353 17.63 -0.80 1.83
C SER A 353 16.57 0.26 2.15
N MET A 354 15.92 0.80 1.12
CA MET A 354 14.93 1.89 1.18
C MET A 354 15.50 3.27 1.55
N PHE A 355 16.82 3.43 1.65
CA PHE A 355 17.45 4.74 1.82
C PHE A 355 17.91 5.28 0.46
N LEU A 356 17.71 6.59 0.24
CA LEU A 356 18.15 7.29 -0.99
C LEU A 356 19.60 7.78 -0.93
N PHE A 357 20.24 7.70 0.24
CA PHE A 357 21.60 8.21 0.48
C PHE A 357 22.43 7.17 1.24
N ASN A 358 23.76 7.38 1.27
CA ASN A 358 24.72 6.49 1.92
C ASN A 358 24.71 6.65 3.45
N ASP A 359 23.60 6.26 4.11
CA ASP A 359 23.39 6.36 5.56
C ASP A 359 24.47 5.63 6.36
N LEU A 360 24.91 4.44 5.93
CA LEU A 360 25.93 3.66 6.64
C LEU A 360 27.31 4.32 6.59
N ASP A 361 27.67 4.95 5.48
CA ASP A 361 28.93 5.69 5.37
C ASP A 361 28.85 7.03 6.10
N LEU A 362 27.68 7.67 6.11
CA LEU A 362 27.44 8.86 6.92
C LEU A 362 27.54 8.55 8.41
N GLU A 363 27.00 7.42 8.87
CA GLU A 363 27.11 6.95 10.24
C GLU A 363 28.58 6.77 10.65
N LYS A 364 29.37 6.08 9.82
CA LYS A 364 30.82 5.91 10.06
C LYS A 364 31.52 7.27 10.14
N ALA A 365 31.23 8.18 9.21
CA ALA A 365 31.83 9.51 9.20
C ALA A 365 31.48 10.32 10.45
N ILE A 366 30.24 10.20 10.95
CA ILE A 366 29.80 10.83 12.20
C ILE A 366 30.59 10.26 13.38
N LEU A 367 30.77 8.95 13.46
CA LEU A 367 31.52 8.30 14.53
C LEU A 367 33.00 8.69 14.52
N ASP A 368 33.63 8.70 13.34
CA ASP A 368 35.02 9.13 13.17
C ASP A 368 35.18 10.60 13.61
N GLN A 369 34.23 11.47 13.23
CA GLN A 369 34.26 12.87 13.62
C GLN A 369 34.08 13.07 15.12
N GLN A 370 33.23 12.26 15.77
CA GLN A 370 33.07 12.26 17.23
C GLN A 370 34.39 11.86 17.93
N GLU A 371 35.08 10.84 17.43
CA GLU A 371 36.38 10.44 17.97
C GLU A 371 37.43 11.56 17.84
N GLU A 372 37.43 12.29 16.73
CA GLU A 372 38.31 13.46 16.55
C GLU A 372 37.97 14.59 17.52
N ILE A 373 36.68 14.86 17.75
CA ILE A 373 36.21 15.87 18.70
C ILE A 373 36.68 15.52 20.12
N ASP A 374 36.54 14.27 20.54
CA ASP A 374 36.98 13.82 21.86
C ASP A 374 38.48 14.01 22.06
N LYS A 375 39.30 13.64 21.06
CA LYS A 375 40.75 13.86 21.09
C LYS A 375 41.12 15.34 21.16
N ALA A 376 40.40 16.19 20.43
CA ALA A 376 40.62 17.63 20.45
C ALA A 376 40.23 18.22 21.82
N TYR A 377 39.15 17.74 22.41
CA TYR A 377 38.68 18.13 23.74
C TYR A 377 39.69 17.77 24.84
N ASP A 378 40.19 16.53 24.85
CA ASP A 378 41.25 16.08 25.77
C ASP A 378 42.51 16.94 25.65
N THR A 379 42.89 17.28 24.41
CA THR A 379 44.03 18.17 24.15
C THR A 379 43.78 19.58 24.68
N MET A 380 42.54 20.08 24.59
CA MET A 380 42.16 21.38 25.13
C MET A 380 42.23 21.41 26.65
N LEU A 381 41.71 20.38 27.32
CA LEU A 381 41.79 20.23 28.78
C LEU A 381 43.25 20.18 29.26
N ALA A 382 44.11 19.40 28.60
CA ALA A 382 45.53 19.36 28.94
C ALA A 382 46.23 20.74 28.79
N LYS A 383 45.86 21.53 27.78
CA LYS A 383 46.36 22.90 27.62
C LYS A 383 45.83 23.83 28.71
N GLU A 384 44.57 23.69 29.11
CA GLU A 384 43.99 24.45 30.21
C GLU A 384 44.77 24.22 31.50
N GLU A 385 45.05 22.96 31.86
CA GLU A 385 45.84 22.62 33.05
C GLU A 385 47.24 23.25 33.02
N ILE A 386 47.91 23.24 31.86
CA ILE A 386 49.21 23.89 31.67
C ILE A 386 49.10 25.40 31.89
N TYR A 387 48.08 26.05 31.32
CA TYR A 387 47.89 27.50 31.48
C TYR A 387 47.50 27.88 32.91
N GLN A 388 46.67 27.08 33.59
CA GLN A 388 46.36 27.27 35.01
C GLN A 388 47.64 27.14 35.87
N ALA A 389 48.49 26.15 35.60
CA ALA A 389 49.76 25.99 36.31
C ALA A 389 50.73 27.16 36.06
N GLN A 390 50.82 27.65 34.83
CA GLN A 390 51.62 28.84 34.48
C GLN A 390 51.09 30.10 35.15
N PHE A 391 49.76 30.27 35.18
CA PHE A 391 49.11 31.39 35.85
C PHE A 391 49.40 31.38 37.37
N LEU A 392 49.27 30.22 38.03
CA LEU A 392 49.58 30.07 39.44
C LEU A 392 51.07 30.35 39.74
N ALA A 393 51.98 29.86 38.90
CA ALA A 393 53.40 30.14 39.04
C ALA A 393 53.71 31.64 38.91
N MET A 394 53.04 32.33 37.99
CA MET A 394 53.13 33.78 37.83
C MET A 394 52.59 34.52 39.07
N GLU A 395 51.44 34.10 39.63
CA GLU A 395 50.92 34.68 40.87
C GLU A 395 51.91 34.54 42.03
N MET A 396 52.50 33.35 42.20
CA MET A 396 53.51 33.11 43.23
C MET A 396 54.74 34.00 43.04
N ALA A 397 55.21 34.17 41.79
CA ALA A 397 56.34 35.04 41.48
C ALA A 397 56.03 36.52 41.78
N ILE A 398 54.82 36.99 41.45
CA ILE A 398 54.36 38.35 41.77
C ILE A 398 54.28 38.55 43.29
N GLN A 399 53.75 37.57 44.04
CA GLN A 399 53.71 37.63 45.50
C GLN A 399 55.13 37.71 46.10
N GLN A 400 56.07 36.92 45.59
CA GLN A 400 57.47 37.00 46.00
C GLN A 400 58.08 38.37 45.69
N LEU A 401 57.88 38.89 44.48
CA LEU A 401 58.34 40.23 44.09
C LEU A 401 57.74 41.32 44.98
N ASN A 402 56.46 41.25 45.30
CA ASN A 402 55.81 42.18 46.21
C ASN A 402 56.38 42.08 47.65
N SER A 403 56.66 40.87 48.14
CA SER A 403 57.30 40.71 49.45
C SER A 403 58.73 41.26 49.48
N GLN A 404 59.49 41.12 48.38
CA GLN A 404 60.83 41.70 48.24
C GLN A 404 60.76 43.22 48.09
N ALA A 405 59.82 43.75 47.31
CA ALA A 405 59.60 45.18 47.17
C ALA A 405 59.25 45.81 48.54
N ASN A 406 58.39 45.16 49.34
CA ASN A 406 58.09 45.58 50.70
C ASN A 406 59.33 45.63 51.60
N LEU A 407 60.27 44.69 51.46
CA LEU A 407 61.54 44.73 52.19
C LEU A 407 62.39 45.98 51.86
N PHE A 408 62.33 46.46 50.61
CA PHE A 408 63.04 47.67 50.19
C PHE A 408 62.31 48.98 50.50
N THR A 409 60.99 48.96 50.74
CA THR A 409 60.22 50.15 51.12
C THR A 409 60.14 50.38 52.64
N THR A 410 60.54 49.40 53.46
CA THR A 410 60.50 49.49 54.94
C THR A 410 61.87 49.76 55.58
N ALA A 411 62.89 50.04 54.76
CA ALA A 411 64.18 50.61 55.18
C ALA A 411 64.18 52.11 54.90
#